data_AF-A0A1F7S1R3-F1
#
_entry.id   AF-A0A1F7S1R3-F1
#
_cell.length_a   1.000
_cell.length_b   1.000
_cell.length_c   1.000
_cell.angle_alpha   90.00
_cell.angle_beta   90.00
_cell.angle_gamma   90.00
#
_symmetry.space_group_name_H-M   'P 1'
#
loop_
_entity.id
_entity.type
_entity.pdbx_description
1 polymer ?
#
loop_
_entity_poly.entity_id
_entity_poly.type
_entity_poly.pdbx_seq_one_letter_code
_entity_poly.pdbx_strand_id
1 'polypeptide(L)'
;VFPVEEEKLKAYVTIIFDDCFVIRDLKVINGKSGLFVAMPSRKRKDGTFKDLAHPLDNGTRKKIEDKILEEYNREVLKKEVHSSVTAS
;
A
#
# COMPACT_ATOMS: atom_id res chain seq x y z
N VAL A 1 -6.04 -3.13 -4.21
CA VAL A 1 -4.98 -2.08 -4.27
C VAL A 1 -5.39 -1.08 -5.34
N PHE A 2 -5.17 0.22 -5.12
CA PHE A 2 -5.51 1.25 -6.10
C PHE A 2 -4.27 2.10 -6.45
N PRO A 3 -3.58 1.80 -7.57
CA PRO A 3 -2.41 2.56 -8.00
C PRO A 3 -2.74 4.01 -8.34
N VAL A 4 -1.79 4.92 -8.10
CA VAL A 4 -1.89 6.35 -8.44
C VAL A 4 -0.62 6.82 -9.16
N GLU A 5 -0.76 7.89 -9.95
CA GLU A 5 0.34 8.48 -10.73
C GLU A 5 0.99 9.64 -9.98
N GLU A 6 1.60 9.34 -8.82
CA GLU A 6 2.39 10.32 -8.06
C GLU A 6 3.84 9.83 -7.91
N GLU A 7 4.78 10.75 -7.65
CA GLU A 7 6.20 10.42 -7.51
C GLU A 7 6.46 9.53 -6.29
N LYS A 8 5.87 9.91 -5.14
CA LYS A 8 6.12 9.28 -3.84
C LYS A 8 5.01 8.31 -3.43
N LEU A 9 3.75 8.72 -3.53
CA LEU A 9 2.62 7.83 -3.25
C LEU A 9 2.35 6.98 -4.49
N LYS A 10 2.34 5.66 -4.34
CA LYS A 10 2.18 4.74 -5.47
C LYS A 10 0.84 4.04 -5.48
N ALA A 11 0.24 3.80 -4.31
CA ALA A 11 -1.11 3.27 -4.23
C ALA A 11 -1.77 3.56 -2.89
N TYR A 12 -3.09 3.63 -2.91
CA TYR A 12 -3.93 3.42 -1.73
C TYR A 12 -4.27 1.94 -1.58
N VAL A 13 -4.29 1.45 -0.34
CA VAL A 13 -4.47 0.04 -0.03
C VAL A 13 -5.51 -0.13 1.08
N THR A 14 -6.43 -1.06 0.86
CA THR A 14 -7.33 -1.61 1.87
C THR A 14 -7.07 -3.10 1.93
N ILE A 15 -6.94 -3.64 3.14
CA ILE A 15 -6.79 -5.08 3.40
C ILE A 15 -7.95 -5.58 4.25
N ILE A 16 -8.32 -6.83 4.05
CA ILE A 16 -9.36 -7.52 4.82
C ILE A 16 -8.70 -8.79 5.38
N PHE A 17 -8.71 -8.92 6.70
CA PHE A 17 -8.28 -10.13 7.39
C PHE A 17 -9.48 -11.04 7.61
N ASP A 18 -9.31 -12.31 7.25
CA ASP A 18 -10.25 -13.40 7.49
C ASP A 18 -11.71 -13.04 7.17
N ASP A 19 -11.91 -12.29 6.08
CA ASP A 19 -13.21 -11.80 5.59
C ASP A 19 -14.06 -11.05 6.63
N CYS A 20 -13.47 -10.60 7.75
CA CYS A 20 -14.21 -10.06 8.88
C CYS A 20 -13.63 -8.76 9.45
N PHE A 21 -12.37 -8.43 9.15
CA PHE A 21 -11.71 -7.24 9.72
C PHE A 21 -11.02 -6.42 8.64
N VAL A 22 -11.51 -5.19 8.42
CA VAL A 22 -11.00 -4.30 7.38
C VAL A 22 -10.06 -3.25 7.95
N ILE A 23 -8.93 -3.04 7.28
CA ILE A 23 -8.02 -1.92 7.52
C ILE A 23 -7.90 -1.12 6.23
N ARG A 24 -8.22 0.17 6.31
CA ARG A 24 -8.18 1.12 5.19
C ARG A 24 -6.99 2.06 5.34
N ASP A 25 -6.71 2.82 4.29
CA ASP A 25 -5.72 3.91 4.27
C ASP A 25 -4.27 3.47 4.47
N LEU A 26 -3.94 2.21 4.16
CA LEU A 26 -2.56 1.80 3.92
C LEU A 26 -2.08 2.42 2.60
N LYS A 27 -0.77 2.59 2.46
CA LYS A 27 -0.17 3.22 1.27
C LYS A 27 1.05 2.45 0.81
N VAL A 28 1.20 2.28 -0.51
CA VAL A 28 2.49 1.92 -1.11
C VAL A 28 3.25 3.23 -1.35
N ILE A 29 4.45 3.33 -0.79
CA ILE A 29 5.30 4.51 -0.88
C ILE A 29 6.59 4.15 -1.61
N ASN A 30 7.00 4.99 -2.55
CA ASN A 30 8.33 4.96 -3.15
C ASN A 30 9.30 5.76 -2.27
N GLY A 31 10.12 5.03 -1.51
CA GLY A 31 11.17 5.60 -0.67
C GLY A 31 12.54 5.59 -1.34
N LYS A 32 13.55 6.07 -0.61
CA LYS A 32 14.95 6.10 -1.09
C LYS A 32 15.53 4.71 -1.37
N SER A 33 15.03 3.69 -0.66
CA SER A 33 15.50 2.30 -0.75
C SER A 33 14.52 1.39 -1.49
N GLY A 34 13.58 1.97 -2.25
CA GLY A 34 12.54 1.24 -2.97
C GLY A 34 11.16 1.36 -2.32
N LEU A 35 10.26 0.49 -2.78
CA LEU A 35 8.86 0.46 -2.36
C LEU A 35 8.71 -0.10 -0.94
N PHE A 36 7.86 0.51 -0.14
CA PHE A 36 7.45 -0.02 1.17
C PHE A 36 5.98 0.30 1.46
N VAL A 37 5.39 -0.39 2.43
CA VAL A 37 4.02 -0.15 2.88
C VAL A 37 4.02 0.76 4.11
N ALA A 38 3.38 1.91 3.99
CA ALA A 38 3.06 2.75 5.15
C ALA A 38 1.70 2.34 5.71
N MET A 39 1.67 2.10 7.02
CA MET A 39 0.44 1.79 7.76
C MET A 39 -0.45 3.03 7.86
N PRO A 40 -1.75 2.86 8.16
CA PRO A 40 -2.66 3.99 8.34
C PRO A 40 -2.22 4.73 9.60
N SER A 41 -2.08 6.05 9.52
CA SER A 41 -1.57 6.86 10.62
C SER A 41 -2.40 8.12 10.85
N ARG A 42 -2.40 8.59 12.09
CA ARG A 42 -3.06 9.84 12.50
C ARG A 42 -2.03 10.81 13.05
N LYS A 43 -2.13 12.07 12.62
CA LYS A 43 -1.34 13.18 13.16
C LYS A 43 -1.84 13.52 14.56
N ARG A 44 -0.93 13.55 15.53
CA ARG A 44 -1.17 13.99 16.92
C ARG A 44 -1.11 15.52 17.02
N LYS A 45 -1.59 16.06 18.15
CA LYS A 45 -1.56 17.51 18.44
C LYS A 45 -0.14 18.09 18.41
N ASP A 46 0.85 17.29 18.80
CA ASP A 46 2.28 17.64 18.79
C ASP A 46 2.92 17.56 17.39
N GLY A 47 2.16 17.20 16.34
CA GLY A 47 2.65 17.07 14.97
C GLY A 47 3.24 15.72 14.61
N THR A 48 3.44 14.80 15.58
CA THR A 48 3.92 13.44 15.32
C THR A 48 2.84 12.57 14.67
N PHE A 49 3.24 11.52 13.97
CA PHE A 49 2.32 10.53 13.41
C PHE A 49 2.37 9.25 14.25
N LYS A 50 1.20 8.67 14.51
CA LYS A 50 1.08 7.33 15.11
C LYS A 50 0.29 6.45 14.17
N ASP A 51 0.78 5.24 13.94
CA ASP A 51 0.02 4.20 13.27
C ASP A 51 -1.25 3.89 14.07
N LEU A 52 -2.37 3.82 13.35
CA LEU A 52 -3.68 3.43 13.85
C LEU A 52 -3.80 1.91 13.93
N ALA A 53 -3.18 1.21 12.97
CA ALA A 53 -3.00 -0.22 12.95
C ALA A 53 -1.54 -0.53 12.64
N HIS A 54 -0.94 -1.46 13.37
CA HIS A 54 0.42 -1.90 13.12
C HIS A 54 0.56 -3.38 13.44
N PRO A 55 1.33 -4.15 12.64
CA PRO A 55 1.70 -5.51 12.98
C PRO A 55 2.54 -5.51 14.26
N LEU A 56 2.29 -6.49 15.15
CA LEU A 56 3.00 -6.63 16.41
C LEU A 56 4.46 -7.05 16.21
N ASP A 57 4.70 -7.95 15.25
CA ASP A 57 6.01 -8.55 15.00
C ASP A 57 6.46 -8.41 13.54
N ASN A 58 7.77 -8.62 13.32
CA ASN A 58 8.41 -8.48 12.02
C ASN A 58 7.93 -9.53 10.99
N GLY A 59 7.55 -10.73 11.44
CA GLY A 59 7.03 -11.77 10.56
C GLY A 59 5.68 -11.38 9.98
N THR A 60 4.78 -10.90 10.84
CA THR A 60 3.47 -10.37 10.41
C THR A 60 3.62 -9.15 9.51
N ARG A 61 4.54 -8.23 9.85
CA ARG A 61 4.87 -7.08 9.01
C ARG A 61 5.28 -7.51 7.61
N LYS A 62 6.25 -8.41 7.50
CA LYS A 62 6.77 -8.89 6.22
C LYS A 62 5.67 -9.56 5.38
N LYS A 63 4.83 -10.40 5.99
CA LYS A 63 3.70 -11.04 5.30
C LYS A 63 2.74 -10.02 4.68
N ILE A 64 2.39 -8.98 5.44
CA ILE A 64 1.49 -7.91 4.95
C ILE A 64 2.18 -7.12 3.84
N GLU A 65 3.44 -6.71 4.03
CA GLU A 65 4.21 -5.96 3.04
C GLU A 65 4.38 -6.72 1.72
N ASP A 66 4.83 -7.97 1.78
CA ASP A 66 5.03 -8.82 0.60
C ASP A 66 3.72 -8.97 -0.18
N LYS A 67 2.60 -9.26 0.51
CA LYS A 67 1.32 -9.49 -0.15
C LYS A 67 0.78 -8.24 -0.84
N ILE A 68 0.94 -7.08 -0.20
CA ILE A 68 0.51 -5.80 -0.77
C ILE A 68 1.37 -5.42 -1.97
N LEU A 69 2.69 -5.58 -1.87
CA LEU A 69 3.61 -5.24 -2.96
C LEU A 69 3.45 -6.17 -4.17
N GLU A 70 3.20 -7.46 -3.94
CA GLU A 70 2.83 -8.40 -5.00
C GLU A 70 1.58 -7.92 -5.77
N GLU A 71 0.53 -7.57 -5.05
CA GLU A 71 -0.74 -7.14 -5.67
C GLU A 71 -0.61 -5.75 -6.33
N TYR A 72 0.17 -4.85 -5.75
CA TYR A 72 0.50 -3.57 -6.38
C TYR A 72 1.17 -3.75 -7.74
N ASN A 73 2.20 -4.60 -7.83
CA ASN A 73 2.89 -4.86 -9.09
C ASN A 73 1.95 -5.48 -10.13
N ARG A 74 1.04 -6.38 -9.69
CA ARG A 74 0.01 -6.97 -10.56
C ARG A 74 -0.92 -5.90 -11.13
N GLU A 75 -1.40 -4.96 -10.31
CA GLU A 75 -2.28 -3.88 -10.75
C GLU A 75 -1.60 -2.88 -11.69
N VAL A 76 -0.31 -2.57 -11.46
CA VAL A 76 0.48 -1.72 -12.37
C VAL A 76 0.61 -2.38 -13.75
N LEU A 77 0.98 -3.67 -13.80
CA LEU A 77 1.09 -4.40 -15.07
C LEU A 77 -0.24 -4.46 -15.82
N LYS A 78 -1.36 -4.71 -15.12
CA LYS A 78 -2.69 -4.69 -15.74
C LYS A 78 -3.00 -3.34 -16.39
N LYS A 79 -2.65 -2.24 -15.72
CA LYS A 79 -2.87 -0.88 -16.21
C LYS A 79 -2.02 -0.58 -17.46
N GLU A 80 -0.75 -0.98 -17.45
CA GLU A 80 0.16 -0.83 -18.60
C GLU A 80 -0.36 -1.61 -19.81
N VAL A 81 -0.73 -2.88 -19.64
CA VAL A 81 -1.30 -3.70 -20.70
C VAL A 81 -2.59 -3.08 -21.24
N HIS A 82 -3.51 -2.65 -20.37
CA HIS A 82 -4.74 -2.00 -20.81
C HIS A 82 -4.46 -0.73 -21.63
N SER A 83 -3.53 0.11 -21.18
CA SER A 83 -3.14 1.34 -21.88
C SER A 83 -2.55 1.06 -23.27
N SER A 84 -1.74 0.01 -23.42
CA SER A 84 -1.17 -0.39 -24.71
C SER A 84 -2.20 -0.94 -25.70
N VAL A 85 -3.23 -1.64 -25.21
CA VAL A 85 -4.31 -2.19 -26.06
C VAL A 85 -5.23 -1.10 -26.56
N THR A 86 -5.55 -0.09 -25.74
CA THR A 86 -6.39 1.05 -26.15
C THR A 86 -5.67 2.08 -27.02
N ALA A 87 -4.33 2.09 -27.02
CA ALA A 87 -3.51 2.99 -27.83
C ALA A 87 -3.20 2.44 -29.23
N SER A 88 -3.61 1.20 -29.54
CA SER A 88 -3.51 0.56 -30.86
C SER A 88 -4.87 0.52 -31.54
#